data_AF-A0ABD3FXB7-F1
#
_entry.id   AF-A0ABD3FXB7-F1
#
_cell.length_a   1.000
_cell.length_b   1.000
_cell.length_c   1.000
_cell.angle_alpha   90.00
_cell.angle_beta   90.00
_cell.angle_gamma   90.00
#
_symmetry.space_group_name_H-M   'P 1'
#
loop_
_entity.id
_entity.type
_entity.pdbx_description
1 polymer ?
#
loop_
_entity_poly.entity_id
_entity_poly.type
_entity_poly.pdbx_seq_one_letter_code
_entity_poly.pdbx_strand_id
1 'polypeptide(L)'
;MWESLTPSTSVLKTRFEEASMNTGKEKSATCEQLKLGGYRGNDIVYERDDKDATIPDQASVLVLSSKLNPLAPHKDAEGLLEAMVGDNKELITFEYTTGSNLMDSSTLEPAVCRF
;
A
#
# COMPACT_ATOMS: atom_id res chain seq x y z
N MET A 1 13.40 11.10 3.98
CA MET A 1 12.63 10.62 5.15
C MET A 1 11.23 10.34 4.63
N TRP A 2 10.90 9.06 4.42
CA TRP A 2 9.75 8.61 3.59
C TRP A 2 8.46 8.44 4.40
N GLU A 3 8.56 8.45 5.72
CA GLU A 3 7.41 8.61 6.61
C GLU A 3 7.34 10.08 7.00
N SER A 4 6.29 10.77 6.56
CA SER A 4 5.92 12.04 7.19
C SER A 4 5.53 11.74 8.64
N LEU A 5 5.84 12.66 9.56
CA LEU A 5 5.49 12.50 10.96
C LEU A 5 3.99 12.23 11.06
N THR A 6 3.64 11.15 11.76
CA THR A 6 2.24 10.79 11.98
C THR A 6 1.51 11.99 12.62
N PRO A 7 0.36 12.43 12.08
CA PRO A 7 -0.36 13.58 12.63
C PRO A 7 -0.69 13.38 14.12
N SER A 8 -0.86 14.47 14.85
CA SER A 8 -1.30 14.39 16.24
C SER A 8 -2.67 13.73 16.35
N THR A 9 -2.94 13.10 17.50
CA THR A 9 -4.22 12.45 17.79
C THR A 9 -5.42 13.39 17.69
N SER A 10 -5.23 14.68 18.00
CA SER A 10 -6.26 15.72 17.79
C SER A 10 -6.61 15.89 16.31
N VAL A 11 -5.62 15.93 15.42
CA VAL A 11 -5.82 16.06 13.97
C VAL A 11 -6.49 14.82 13.40
N LEU A 12 -6.08 13.63 13.85
CA LEU A 12 -6.71 12.37 13.44
C LEU A 12 -8.17 12.29 13.89
N LYS A 13 -8.47 12.74 15.11
CA LYS A 13 -9.83 12.77 15.66
C LYS A 13 -10.73 13.72 14.89
N THR A 14 -10.26 14.94 14.60
CA THR A 14 -11.01 15.90 13.78
C THR A 14 -11.29 15.35 12.39
N ARG A 15 -10.30 14.74 11.72
CA ARG A 15 -10.50 14.10 10.41
C ARG A 15 -11.53 12.98 10.44
N PHE A 16 -11.53 12.16 11.48
CA PHE A 16 -12.51 11.09 11.66
C PHE A 16 -13.93 11.63 11.85
N GLU A 17 -14.08 12.69 12.64
CA GLU A 17 -15.37 13.31 12.94
C GLU A 17 -15.95 14.09 11.74
N GLU A 18 -15.08 14.63 10.88
CA GLU A 18 -15.48 15.39 9.70
C GLU A 18 -15.76 14.50 8.47
N ALA A 19 -15.56 13.18 8.59
CA ALA A 19 -15.52 12.28 7.45
C ALA A 19 -16.77 11.44 7.10
N SER A 20 -16.95 11.12 5.81
CA SER A 20 -17.98 10.28 5.16
C SER A 20 -17.33 8.99 4.86
N MET A 21 -18.17 7.99 4.74
CA MET A 21 -17.88 6.91 3.83
C MET A 21 -19.09 6.78 2.92
N ASN A 22 -18.87 6.79 1.61
CA ASN A 22 -19.89 6.50 0.59
C ASN A 22 -20.10 4.97 0.42
N THR A 23 -19.93 4.20 1.48
CA THR A 23 -20.21 2.76 1.47
C THR A 23 -21.64 2.53 1.95
N GLY A 24 -22.46 1.87 1.12
CA GLY A 24 -23.84 1.53 1.45
C GLY A 24 -23.92 0.87 2.83
N LYS A 25 -24.62 1.52 3.76
CA LYS A 25 -24.72 1.07 5.15
C LYS A 25 -25.60 -0.17 5.24
N GLU A 26 -25.21 -1.10 6.09
CA GLU A 26 -26.01 -2.28 6.46
C GLU A 26 -27.35 -1.82 7.07
N LYS A 27 -28.46 -2.33 6.54
CA LYS A 27 -29.82 -2.04 7.05
C LYS A 27 -30.20 -3.00 8.17
N SER A 28 -29.50 -2.97 9.30
CA SER A 28 -29.92 -3.70 10.50
C SER A 28 -30.72 -2.82 11.46
N ALA A 29 -31.63 -3.43 12.22
CA ALA A 29 -32.47 -2.75 13.20
C ALA A 29 -31.65 -1.97 14.25
N THR A 30 -30.45 -2.44 14.57
CA THR A 30 -29.48 -1.74 15.42
C THR A 30 -28.99 -0.44 14.80
N CYS A 31 -28.70 -0.42 13.49
CA CYS A 31 -28.26 0.78 12.77
C CYS A 31 -29.37 1.83 12.60
N GLU A 32 -30.64 1.40 12.54
CA GLU A 32 -31.81 2.29 12.50
C GLU A 32 -32.02 3.02 13.84
N GLN A 33 -31.84 2.33 14.97
CA GLN A 33 -31.92 2.93 16.31
C GLN A 33 -30.86 4.03 16.50
N LEU A 34 -29.67 3.82 15.92
CA LEU A 34 -28.55 4.77 15.97
C LEU A 34 -28.67 5.89 14.91
N LYS A 35 -29.74 5.90 14.09
CA LYS A 35 -29.98 6.88 13.01
C LYS A 35 -28.81 7.03 12.02
N LEU A 36 -28.00 5.99 11.86
CA LEU A 36 -26.78 6.06 11.06
C LEU A 36 -27.07 6.05 9.55
N GLY A 37 -28.28 5.68 9.12
CA GLY A 37 -28.64 5.53 7.70
C GLY A 37 -28.63 6.82 6.86
N GLY A 38 -28.69 8.00 7.48
CA GLY A 38 -28.76 9.29 6.78
C GLY A 38 -27.50 10.16 6.85
N TYR A 39 -26.48 9.75 7.61
CA TYR A 39 -25.26 10.53 7.76
C TYR A 39 -24.36 10.41 6.52
N ARG A 40 -24.33 11.47 5.72
CA ARG A 40 -23.38 11.74 4.64
C ARG A 40 -22.22 12.49 5.28
N GLY A 41 -21.13 11.83 5.62
CA GLY A 41 -19.92 12.58 5.98
C GLY A 41 -19.19 13.12 4.74
N ASN A 42 -17.92 13.48 4.85
CA ASN A 42 -16.97 13.74 3.74
C ASN A 42 -15.79 12.74 3.65
N ASP A 43 -15.48 12.00 2.58
CA ASP A 43 -14.34 11.03 2.61
C ASP A 43 -13.05 11.64 3.23
N ILE A 44 -12.33 10.90 4.09
CA ILE A 44 -10.95 11.27 4.46
C ILE A 44 -10.07 11.00 3.25
N VAL A 45 -10.08 11.94 2.31
CA VAL A 45 -9.16 11.93 1.20
C VAL A 45 -7.84 12.44 1.73
N TYR A 46 -6.90 11.53 1.97
CA TYR A 46 -5.51 11.92 2.09
C TYR A 46 -5.05 12.42 0.73
N GLU A 47 -4.45 13.61 0.70
CA GLU A 47 -3.66 14.01 -0.45
C GLU A 47 -2.65 12.88 -0.67
N ARG A 48 -2.72 12.23 -1.84
CA ARG A 48 -1.81 11.14 -2.14
C ARG A 48 -0.41 11.78 -2.13
N ASP A 49 0.55 11.13 -1.49
CA ASP A 49 1.96 11.54 -1.55
C ASP A 49 2.53 11.26 -2.97
N ASP A 50 1.81 11.66 -4.03
CA ASP A 50 2.17 11.68 -5.45
C ASP A 50 3.25 12.75 -5.71
N LYS A 51 4.16 12.94 -4.76
CA LYS A 51 5.47 13.44 -5.14
C LYS A 51 6.15 12.27 -5.82
N ASP A 52 6.22 12.37 -7.15
CA ASP A 52 7.11 11.58 -7.98
C ASP A 52 8.36 11.21 -7.19
N ALA A 53 8.61 9.91 -7.06
CA ALA A 53 9.76 9.40 -6.34
C ALA A 53 11.01 9.73 -7.15
N THR A 54 11.47 10.97 -7.01
CA THR A 54 12.64 11.49 -7.70
C THR A 54 13.85 10.79 -7.15
N ILE A 55 14.56 10.07 -8.03
CA ILE A 55 15.79 9.38 -7.70
C ILE A 55 16.87 10.44 -7.51
N PRO A 56 17.46 10.56 -6.31
CA PRO A 56 18.56 11.49 -6.11
C PRO A 56 19.76 11.16 -7.02
N ASP A 57 20.52 12.16 -7.45
CA ASP A 57 21.65 11.99 -8.39
C ASP A 57 22.69 10.96 -7.91
N GLN A 58 22.90 10.84 -6.60
CA GLN A 58 23.84 9.88 -6.00
C GLN A 58 23.26 8.47 -5.80
N ALA A 59 22.02 8.21 -6.19
CA ALA A 59 21.33 6.96 -5.96
C ALA A 59 20.99 6.24 -7.28
N SER A 60 20.79 4.93 -7.17
CA SER A 60 20.28 4.10 -8.25
C SER A 60 19.25 3.13 -7.70
N VAL A 61 18.24 2.80 -8.50
CA VAL A 61 17.16 1.91 -8.11
C VAL A 61 17.23 0.64 -8.94
N LEU A 62 17.23 -0.51 -8.27
CA LEU A 62 17.09 -1.81 -8.91
C LEU A 62 15.77 -2.44 -8.46
N VAL A 63 14.83 -2.60 -9.40
CA VAL A 63 13.56 -3.29 -9.17
C VAL A 63 13.71 -4.74 -9.60
N LEU A 64 13.35 -5.67 -8.74
CA LEU A 64 13.43 -7.10 -9.00
C LEU A 64 12.02 -7.67 -9.07
N SER A 65 11.65 -8.29 -10.19
CA SER A 65 10.30 -8.81 -10.39
C SER A 65 10.30 -10.22 -10.96
N SER A 66 9.32 -11.02 -10.53
CA SER A 66 9.15 -12.42 -10.92
C SER A 66 7.89 -12.55 -11.75
N LYS A 67 8.01 -13.07 -12.97
CA LYS A 67 6.90 -13.09 -13.94
C LYS A 67 5.76 -14.03 -13.55
N LEU A 68 6.06 -15.07 -12.76
CA LEU A 68 5.08 -16.06 -12.32
C LEU A 68 4.60 -15.80 -10.89
N ASN A 69 4.87 -14.63 -10.29
CA ASN A 69 4.40 -14.31 -8.94
C ASN A 69 2.88 -14.00 -8.95
N PRO A 70 2.04 -14.86 -8.35
CA PRO A 70 0.59 -14.63 -8.35
C PRO A 70 0.15 -13.56 -7.35
N LEU A 71 1.00 -13.23 -6.36
CA LEU A 71 0.69 -12.26 -5.30
C LEU A 71 1.16 -10.85 -5.64
N ALA A 72 2.20 -10.70 -6.45
CA ALA A 72 2.68 -9.42 -6.95
C ALA A 72 2.86 -9.50 -8.48
N PRO A 73 1.80 -9.23 -9.25
CA PRO A 73 1.84 -9.22 -10.71
C PRO A 73 2.99 -8.37 -11.27
N HIS A 74 3.63 -8.85 -12.34
CA HIS A 74 4.77 -8.17 -12.96
C HIS A 74 4.50 -6.70 -13.33
N LYS A 75 3.28 -6.42 -13.82
CA LYS A 75 2.80 -5.07 -14.17
C LYS A 75 2.91 -4.04 -13.04
N ASP A 76 2.86 -4.49 -11.78
CA ASP A 76 2.93 -3.58 -10.64
C ASP A 76 4.38 -3.09 -10.46
N ALA A 77 5.36 -3.93 -10.81
CA ALA A 77 6.78 -3.55 -10.84
C ALA A 77 7.10 -2.62 -12.02
N GLU A 78 6.47 -2.82 -13.18
CA GLU A 78 6.56 -1.91 -14.33
C GLU A 78 6.00 -0.53 -13.97
N GLY A 79 4.79 -0.48 -13.41
CA GLY A 79 4.16 0.76 -12.97
C GLY A 79 4.95 1.47 -11.86
N LEU A 80 5.54 0.71 -10.92
CA LEU A 80 6.43 1.27 -9.91
C LEU A 80 7.68 1.91 -10.53
N LEU A 81 8.30 1.24 -11.50
CA LEU A 81 9.47 1.77 -12.21
C LEU A 81 9.11 3.03 -13.00
N GLU A 82 7.97 3.03 -13.69
CA GLU A 82 7.48 4.17 -14.49
C GLU A 82 7.22 5.40 -13.61
N ALA A 83 6.64 5.23 -12.43
CA ALA A 83 6.32 6.30 -11.49
C ALA A 83 7.55 6.99 -10.86
N MET A 84 8.75 6.41 -10.96
CA MET A 84 9.98 7.03 -10.45
C MET A 84 10.53 8.05 -11.46
N VAL A 85 10.97 9.22 -10.99
CA VAL A 85 11.58 10.25 -11.85
C VAL A 85 13.10 10.16 -11.78
N GLY A 86 13.75 9.94 -12.92
CA GLY A 86 15.20 9.79 -13.06
C GLY A 86 15.60 8.57 -13.87
N ASP A 87 16.81 8.61 -14.45
CA ASP A 87 17.28 7.60 -15.41
C ASP A 87 18.09 6.48 -14.74
N ASN A 88 18.54 6.67 -13.49
CA ASN A 88 19.31 5.69 -12.73
C ASN A 88 18.41 4.58 -12.13
N LYS A 89 17.65 3.90 -12.99
CA LYS A 89 16.73 2.82 -12.58
C LYS A 89 16.72 1.68 -13.58
N GLU A 90 16.61 0.46 -13.07
CA GLU A 90 16.54 -0.75 -13.88
C GLU A 90 15.56 -1.77 -13.27
N LEU A 91 14.86 -2.50 -14.14
CA LEU A 91 13.99 -3.62 -13.77
C LEU A 91 14.62 -4.93 -14.27
N ILE A 92 14.91 -5.83 -13.34
CA ILE A 92 15.35 -7.19 -13.66
C ILE A 92 14.17 -8.14 -13.49
N THR A 93 13.87 -8.85 -14.58
CA THR A 93 12.77 -9.80 -14.65
C THR A 93 13.27 -11.24 -14.58
N PHE A 94 12.77 -11.98 -13.61
CA PHE A 94 12.94 -13.42 -13.51
C PHE A 94 11.77 -14.11 -14.19
N GLU A 95 12.04 -14.75 -15.34
CA GLU A 95 10.99 -15.33 -16.20
C GLU A 95 10.27 -16.53 -15.55
N TYR A 96 10.97 -17.31 -14.73
CA TYR A 96 10.49 -18.63 -14.27
C TYR A 96 10.43 -18.76 -12.76
N THR A 97 10.01 -17.71 -12.08
CA THR A 97 9.96 -17.71 -10.62
C THR A 97 8.65 -17.12 -10.09
N THR A 98 8.21 -17.60 -8.91
CA THR A 98 6.85 -17.35 -8.38
C THR A 98 6.82 -16.40 -7.16
N GLY A 99 7.92 -15.70 -6.87
CA GLY A 99 8.10 -14.86 -5.68
C GLY A 99 9.03 -15.51 -4.62
N SER A 100 9.54 -14.70 -3.68
CA SER A 100 10.41 -15.15 -2.56
C SER A 100 11.71 -15.89 -2.96
N ASN A 101 12.20 -15.73 -4.18
CA ASN A 101 13.41 -16.43 -4.65
C ASN A 101 14.72 -15.87 -4.08
N LEU A 102 14.66 -14.68 -3.47
CA LEU A 102 15.79 -14.06 -2.77
C LEU A 102 15.83 -14.44 -1.29
N MET A 103 14.97 -15.36 -0.85
CA MET A 103 15.02 -15.85 0.52
C MET A 103 16.24 -16.74 0.72
N ASP A 104 17.04 -16.42 1.73
CA ASP A 104 18.11 -17.29 2.18
C ASP A 104 17.47 -18.54 2.82
N SER A 105 17.96 -19.73 2.46
CA SER A 105 17.57 -20.99 3.09
C SER A 105 17.80 -20.98 4.61
N SER A 106 18.68 -20.12 5.12
CA SER A 106 18.91 -19.93 6.57
C SER A 106 17.78 -19.16 7.28
N THR A 107 16.91 -18.48 6.54
CA THR A 107 15.79 -17.67 7.07
C THR A 107 14.43 -18.39 7.06
N LEU A 108 14.39 -19.64 6.56
CA LEU A 108 13.24 -20.51 6.82
C LEU A 108 13.27 -20.89 8.30
N GLU A 109 12.51 -20.15 9.13
CA GLU A 109 12.12 -20.70 10.42
C GLU A 109 11.50 -22.08 10.18
N PRO A 110 11.94 -23.13 10.89
CA PRO A 110 11.35 -24.45 10.73
C PRO A 110 9.85 -24.32 11.01
N ALA A 111 9.03 -24.83 10.09
CA ALA A 111 7.60 -24.89 10.26
C ALA A 111 7.30 -25.65 11.56
N VAL A 112 7.07 -24.92 12.66
CA VAL A 112 6.61 -25.50 13.91
C VAL A 112 5.16 -25.90 13.67
N CYS A 113 4.92 -27.19 13.46
CA CYS A 113 3.58 -27.75 13.57
C CYS A 113 3.06 -27.42 14.97
N ARG A 114 2.15 -26.44 15.07
CA ARG A 114 1.38 -26.21 16.28
C ARG A 114 0.24 -27.24 16.29
N PHE A 115 0.33 -28.19 17.22
CA PHE A 115 -0.76 -29.07 17.62
C PHE A 115 -1.78 -28.30 18.45
#